data_AF-A0A7V4J4J4-F1
#
_entry.id   AF-A0A7V4J4J4-F1
#
_cell.length_a   1.000
_cell.length_b   1.000
_cell.length_c   1.000
_cell.angle_alpha   90.00
_cell.angle_beta   90.00
_cell.angle_gamma   90.00
#
_symmetry.space_group_name_H-M   'P 1'
#
loop_
_entity.id
_entity.type
_entity.pdbx_description
1 polymer ?
#
loop_
_entity_poly.entity_id
_entity_poly.type
_entity_poly.pdbx_seq_one_letter_code
_entity_poly.pdbx_strand_id
1 'polypeptide(L)'
;HTFLSPRYPNVFVLGDAADIPTSKAGSVAHFEVEIFTENFLRYIDGLEMHARFDGHANCYIESGFGKGFLIDFNYDVEPLPGRYPLPGVGPFMLLQESPINHWGKMLFRWMYWHLLLKGKELPITAHMTMAGKWQ
;
A
#
# COMPACT_ATOMS: atom_id res chain seq x y z
N HIS A 1 10.68 -2.30 7.40
CA HIS A 1 11.16 -3.71 7.34
C HIS A 1 11.86 -4.00 6.00
N THR A 2 12.81 -4.95 5.97
CA THR A 2 13.48 -5.45 4.74
C THR A 2 12.97 -6.81 4.26
N PHE A 3 12.06 -7.43 5.02
CA PHE A 3 11.44 -8.74 4.74
C PHE A 3 12.37 -9.96 4.78
N LEU A 4 13.64 -9.78 5.17
CA LEU A 4 14.56 -10.89 5.43
C LEU A 4 14.21 -11.58 6.74
N SER A 5 14.23 -12.92 6.76
CA SER A 5 14.03 -13.72 7.97
C SER A 5 15.11 -13.41 9.01
N PRO A 6 14.74 -13.24 10.29
CA PRO A 6 15.73 -13.06 11.37
C PRO A 6 16.56 -14.33 11.62
N ARG A 7 16.11 -15.49 11.15
CA ARG A 7 16.77 -16.79 11.37
C ARG A 7 17.54 -17.30 10.16
N TYR A 8 17.11 -16.97 8.95
CA TYR A 8 17.67 -17.50 7.72
C TYR A 8 18.09 -16.35 6.78
N PRO A 9 19.39 -16.17 6.51
CA PRO A 9 19.91 -14.99 5.80
C PRO A 9 19.62 -14.99 4.29
N ASN A 10 18.83 -15.95 3.80
CA ASN A 10 18.45 -16.12 2.40
C ASN A 10 16.96 -16.44 2.21
N VAL A 11 16.13 -16.22 3.24
CA VAL A 11 14.68 -16.45 3.18
C VAL A 11 13.97 -15.12 3.37
N PHE A 12 13.10 -14.78 2.43
CA PHE A 12 12.27 -13.58 2.47
C PHE A 12 10.79 -13.96 2.56
N VAL A 13 10.01 -13.21 3.32
CA VAL A 13 8.57 -13.47 3.52
C VAL A 13 7.79 -12.17 3.36
N LEU A 14 6.72 -12.21 2.56
CA LEU A 14 5.91 -11.06 2.17
C LEU A 14 4.42 -11.38 2.35
N GLY A 15 3.60 -10.33 2.40
CA GLY A 15 2.15 -10.37 2.47
C GLY A 15 1.64 -11.02 3.75
N ASP A 16 0.50 -11.71 3.64
CA ASP A 16 -0.23 -12.23 4.79
C ASP A 16 0.57 -13.23 5.64
N ALA A 17 1.54 -13.93 5.04
CA ALA A 17 2.42 -14.87 5.72
C ALA A 17 3.53 -14.20 6.53
N ALA A 18 3.83 -12.92 6.27
CA ALA A 18 4.84 -12.17 7.00
C ALA A 18 4.34 -11.72 8.37
N ASP A 19 5.22 -11.74 9.37
CA ASP A 19 4.96 -11.22 10.72
C ASP A 19 5.30 -9.72 10.80
N ILE A 20 4.70 -8.94 9.89
CA ILE A 20 4.82 -7.49 9.90
C ILE A 20 3.63 -6.87 10.64
N PRO A 21 3.85 -5.87 11.51
CA PRO A 21 2.81 -5.31 12.38
C PRO A 21 1.88 -4.31 11.67
N THR A 22 1.40 -4.63 10.46
CA THR A 22 0.41 -3.81 9.71
C THR A 22 -0.80 -4.63 9.29
N SER A 23 -1.79 -3.99 8.69
CA SER A 23 -2.96 -4.66 8.11
C SER A 23 -2.54 -5.61 6.98
N LYS A 24 -3.17 -6.79 6.94
CA LYS A 24 -2.94 -7.79 5.90
C LYS A 24 -3.90 -7.53 4.74
N ALA A 25 -3.40 -6.90 3.68
CA ALA A 25 -4.20 -6.49 2.53
C ALA A 25 -3.40 -6.49 1.22
N GLY A 26 -4.10 -6.57 0.09
CA GLY A 26 -3.47 -6.59 -1.23
C GLY A 26 -2.66 -5.34 -1.57
N SER A 27 -3.05 -4.17 -1.08
CA SER A 27 -2.26 -2.93 -1.21
C SER A 27 -0.93 -3.04 -0.47
N VAL A 28 -0.95 -3.64 0.72
CA VAL A 28 0.22 -3.80 1.58
C VAL A 28 1.19 -4.76 0.90
N ALA A 29 0.71 -5.92 0.46
CA ALA A 29 1.52 -6.86 -0.31
C ALA A 29 2.16 -6.22 -1.56
N HIS A 30 1.45 -5.31 -2.24
CA HIS A 30 2.00 -4.57 -3.37
C HIS A 30 3.15 -3.63 -2.94
N PHE A 31 2.97 -2.83 -1.89
CA PHE A 31 4.01 -1.93 -1.37
C PHE A 31 5.21 -2.68 -0.79
N GLU A 32 4.97 -3.82 -0.13
CA GLU A 32 6.03 -4.71 0.33
C GLU A 32 6.90 -5.22 -0.82
N VAL A 33 6.28 -5.61 -1.95
CA VAL A 33 7.00 -6.09 -3.14
C VAL A 33 7.88 -5.00 -3.75
N GLU A 34 7.46 -3.73 -3.76
CA GLU A 34 8.30 -2.62 -4.21
C GLU A 34 9.57 -2.49 -3.35
N ILE A 35 9.41 -2.44 -2.03
CA ILE A 35 10.52 -2.37 -1.07
C ILE A 35 11.41 -3.62 -1.16
N PHE A 36 10.82 -4.79 -1.30
CA PHE A 36 11.54 -6.06 -1.46
C PHE A 36 12.37 -6.06 -2.73
N THR A 37 11.81 -5.63 -3.87
CA THR A 37 12.50 -5.67 -5.16
C THR A 37 13.77 -4.80 -5.13
N GLU A 38 13.67 -3.58 -4.57
CA GLU A 38 14.83 -2.70 -4.38
C GLU A 38 15.90 -3.36 -3.47
N ASN A 39 15.48 -3.91 -2.34
CA ASN A 39 16.40 -4.54 -1.40
C ASN A 39 17.00 -5.86 -1.93
N PHE A 40 16.23 -6.64 -2.69
CA PHE A 40 16.67 -7.93 -3.21
C PHE A 40 17.77 -7.77 -4.25
N LEU A 41 17.67 -6.75 -5.11
CA LEU A 41 18.75 -6.39 -6.04
C LEU A 41 20.04 -6.02 -5.29
N ARG A 42 19.94 -5.27 -4.19
CA ARG A 42 21.11 -4.94 -3.36
C ARG A 42 21.66 -6.18 -2.65
N TYR A 43 20.78 -7.05 -2.16
CA TYR A 43 21.15 -8.29 -1.50
C TYR A 43 21.95 -9.24 -2.41
N ILE A 44 21.53 -9.42 -3.67
CA ILE A 44 22.27 -10.26 -4.63
C ILE A 44 23.66 -9.70 -4.96
N ASP A 45 23.82 -8.38 -4.89
CA ASP A 45 25.10 -7.69 -5.09
C ASP A 45 25.97 -7.64 -3.83
N GLY A 46 25.51 -8.22 -2.71
CA GLY A 46 26.21 -8.18 -1.42
C GLY A 46 26.22 -6.78 -0.78
N LEU A 47 25.33 -5.89 -1.21
CA LEU A 47 25.19 -4.53 -0.70
C LEU A 47 24.20 -4.47 0.47
N GLU A 48 24.36 -3.46 1.32
CA GLU A 48 23.43 -3.22 2.42
C GLU A 48 22.02 -2.87 1.90
N MET A 49 20.98 -3.55 2.39
CA MET A 49 19.58 -3.24 2.10
C MET A 49 19.16 -1.93 2.80
N HIS A 50 18.81 -0.89 2.05
CA HIS A 50 18.44 0.42 2.62
C HIS A 50 16.94 0.73 2.59
N ALA A 51 16.17 0.18 1.65
CA ALA A 51 14.74 0.45 1.58
C ALA A 51 14.03 -0.07 2.84
N ARG A 52 13.09 0.69 3.37
CA ARG A 52 12.38 0.36 4.62
C ARG A 52 10.89 0.49 4.40
N PHE A 53 10.17 -0.60 4.57
CA PHE A 53 8.72 -0.53 4.63
C PHE A 53 8.25 0.18 5.92
N ASP A 54 7.36 1.17 5.77
CA ASP A 54 6.81 2.04 6.82
C ASP A 54 5.45 1.58 7.34
N GLY A 55 4.96 0.42 6.89
CA GLY A 55 3.66 -0.10 7.30
C GLY A 55 2.49 0.41 6.48
N HIS A 56 2.74 1.15 5.39
CA HIS A 56 1.72 1.76 4.56
C HIS A 56 0.63 0.77 4.13
N ALA A 57 -0.62 1.16 4.37
CA ALA A 57 -1.81 0.43 4.00
C ALA A 57 -2.84 1.38 3.38
N ASN A 58 -3.43 0.95 2.27
CA ASN A 58 -4.46 1.69 1.53
C ASN A 58 -5.67 0.76 1.29
N CYS A 59 -6.76 1.02 1.99
CA CYS A 59 -7.89 0.08 2.04
C CYS A 59 -9.21 0.75 1.67
N TYR A 60 -9.94 0.13 0.73
CA TYR A 60 -11.35 0.43 0.48
C TYR A 60 -12.25 -0.34 1.44
N ILE A 61 -13.20 0.35 2.07
CA ILE A 61 -14.22 -0.24 2.95
C ILE A 61 -15.60 0.04 2.35
N GLU A 62 -16.31 -1.00 1.92
CA GLU A 62 -17.67 -0.82 1.38
C GLU A 62 -18.65 -0.57 2.52
N SER A 63 -19.44 0.50 2.41
CA SER A 63 -20.51 0.80 3.37
C SER A 63 -21.89 0.36 2.87
N GLY A 64 -21.99 -0.02 1.59
CA GLY A 64 -23.21 -0.48 0.95
C GLY A 64 -23.85 0.58 0.05
N PHE A 65 -24.95 0.23 -0.61
CA PHE A 65 -25.71 1.13 -1.50
C PHE A 65 -24.86 1.84 -2.57
N GLY A 66 -23.82 1.17 -3.08
CA GLY A 66 -22.91 1.72 -4.08
C GLY A 66 -21.97 2.80 -3.53
N LYS A 67 -21.64 2.74 -2.24
CA LYS A 67 -20.74 3.67 -1.56
C LYS A 67 -19.67 2.94 -0.75
N GLY A 68 -18.56 3.63 -0.53
CA GLY A 68 -17.48 3.16 0.32
C GLY A 68 -16.63 4.27 0.90
N PHE A 69 -15.74 3.89 1.80
CA PHE A 69 -14.68 4.70 2.37
C PHE A 69 -13.34 4.28 1.76
N LEU A 70 -12.39 5.20 1.78
CA LEU A 70 -10.98 4.92 1.56
C LEU A 70 -10.22 5.35 2.81
N ILE A 71 -9.31 4.50 3.28
CA ILE A 71 -8.38 4.82 4.37
C ILE A 71 -6.95 4.60 3.89
N ASP A 72 -6.06 5.46 4.38
CA ASP A 72 -4.64 5.48 4.02
C ASP A 72 -3.85 5.86 5.27
N PHE A 73 -2.98 4.95 5.72
CA PHE A 73 -2.29 5.03 7.01
C PHE A 73 -0.99 4.23 6.98
N ASN A 74 -0.13 4.39 7.98
CA ASN A 74 1.09 3.60 8.14
C ASN A 74 1.35 3.31 9.63
N TYR A 75 2.58 2.95 10.03
CA TYR A 75 2.89 2.66 11.44
C TYR A 75 2.76 3.87 12.37
N ASP A 76 3.04 5.07 11.87
CA ASP A 76 3.14 6.28 12.69
C ASP A 76 1.89 7.15 12.59
N VAL A 77 1.16 7.05 11.48
CA VAL A 77 0.03 7.91 11.16
C VAL A 77 -1.22 7.06 11.06
N GLU A 78 -2.19 7.37 11.92
CA GLU A 78 -3.54 6.82 11.86
C GLU A 78 -4.29 7.29 10.59
N PRO A 79 -5.40 6.64 10.20
CA PRO A 79 -6.22 7.14 9.11
C PRO A 79 -6.65 8.59 9.33
N LEU A 80 -6.43 9.45 8.33
CA LEU A 80 -6.80 10.87 8.36
C LEU A 80 -7.80 11.23 7.26
N PRO A 81 -8.66 12.24 7.47
CA PRO A 81 -9.49 12.79 6.41
C PRO A 81 -8.64 13.51 5.35
N GLY A 82 -9.17 13.66 4.14
CA GLY A 82 -8.45 14.34 3.06
C GLY A 82 -8.81 13.84 1.66
N ARG A 83 -7.91 14.08 0.70
CA ARG A 83 -8.06 13.67 -0.70
C ARG A 83 -6.86 12.88 -1.21
N TYR A 84 -7.15 11.87 -2.04
CA TYR A 84 -6.17 10.93 -2.58
C TYR A 84 -6.39 10.68 -4.09
N PRO A 85 -5.33 10.37 -4.88
CA PRO A 85 -3.91 10.43 -4.52
C PRO A 85 -3.32 11.84 -4.62
N LEU A 86 -4.05 12.79 -5.23
CA LEU A 86 -3.58 14.15 -5.45
C LEU A 86 -4.11 15.10 -4.36
N PRO A 87 -3.26 15.92 -3.72
CA PRO A 87 -3.69 16.88 -2.71
C PRO A 87 -4.73 17.86 -3.23
N GLY A 88 -5.85 18.00 -2.51
CA GLY A 88 -6.91 18.98 -2.80
C GLY A 88 -7.79 18.69 -4.03
N VAL A 89 -7.27 17.98 -5.04
CA VAL A 89 -7.97 17.71 -6.31
C VAL A 89 -8.20 16.22 -6.59
N GLY A 90 -7.62 15.33 -5.78
CA GLY A 90 -7.79 13.89 -5.92
C GLY A 90 -9.27 13.48 -5.87
N PRO A 91 -9.68 12.49 -6.68
CA PRO A 91 -11.07 12.07 -6.77
C PRO A 91 -11.54 11.35 -5.51
N PHE A 92 -10.64 10.68 -4.79
CA PHE A 92 -11.01 9.85 -3.64
C PHE A 92 -11.00 10.65 -2.34
N MET A 93 -12.00 10.39 -1.50
CA MET A 93 -12.19 11.06 -0.21
C MET A 93 -11.79 10.11 0.92
N LEU A 94 -10.80 10.51 1.71
CA LEU A 94 -10.33 9.72 2.85
C LEU A 94 -11.24 9.95 4.07
N LEU A 95 -11.52 8.88 4.82
CA LEU A 95 -12.43 8.89 5.98
C LEU A 95 -13.82 9.50 5.73
N GLN A 96 -14.28 9.47 4.47
CA GLN A 96 -15.59 9.97 4.10
C GLN A 96 -16.32 8.97 3.21
N GLU A 97 -17.61 8.75 3.49
CA GLU A 97 -18.45 7.89 2.67
C GLU A 97 -18.64 8.53 1.29
N SER A 98 -18.36 7.78 0.23
CA SER A 98 -18.52 8.26 -1.14
C SER A 98 -18.88 7.17 -2.15
N PRO A 99 -19.76 7.46 -3.11
CA PRO A 99 -19.91 6.65 -4.32
C PRO A 99 -18.60 6.53 -5.12
N ILE A 100 -17.77 7.58 -5.13
CA ILE A 100 -16.54 7.57 -5.93
C ILE A 100 -15.50 6.56 -5.41
N ASN A 101 -15.47 6.34 -4.09
CA ASN A 101 -14.60 5.36 -3.48
C ASN A 101 -15.05 3.93 -3.84
N HIS A 102 -16.36 3.67 -3.88
CA HIS A 102 -16.91 2.41 -4.39
C HIS A 102 -16.49 2.15 -5.84
N TRP A 103 -16.68 3.14 -6.73
CA TRP A 103 -16.26 3.00 -8.12
C TRP A 103 -14.75 2.87 -8.28
N GLY A 104 -13.97 3.53 -7.42
CA GLY A 104 -12.52 3.33 -7.30
C GLY A 104 -12.14 1.89 -6.98
N LYS A 105 -12.80 1.27 -6.00
CA LYS A 105 -12.63 -0.15 -5.67
C LYS A 105 -12.99 -1.06 -6.86
N MET A 106 -14.10 -0.77 -7.54
CA MET A 106 -14.53 -1.55 -8.70
C MET A 106 -13.54 -1.43 -9.86
N LEU A 107 -12.95 -0.24 -10.09
CA LEU A 107 -11.86 -0.05 -11.04
C LEU A 107 -10.61 -0.83 -10.61
N PHE A 108 -10.27 -0.81 -9.31
CA PHE A 108 -9.13 -1.53 -8.77
C PHE A 108 -9.21 -3.03 -9.06
N ARG A 109 -10.40 -3.64 -9.05
CA ARG A 109 -10.60 -5.04 -9.47
C ARG A 109 -10.04 -5.30 -10.87
N TRP A 110 -10.27 -4.39 -11.82
CA TRP A 110 -9.72 -4.54 -13.17
C TRP A 110 -8.20 -4.31 -13.19
N MET A 111 -7.73 -3.27 -12.49
CA MET A 111 -6.30 -2.95 -12.37
C MET A 111 -5.49 -4.10 -11.78
N TYR A 112 -6.06 -4.83 -10.82
CA TYR A 112 -5.43 -5.99 -10.20
C TYR A 112 -4.97 -7.02 -11.25
N TRP A 113 -5.87 -7.43 -12.14
CA TRP A 113 -5.59 -8.46 -13.15
C TRP A 113 -4.74 -7.95 -14.32
N HIS A 114 -4.88 -6.67 -14.68
CA HIS A 114 -4.27 -6.14 -15.90
C HIS A 114 -2.98 -5.36 -15.68
N LEU A 115 -2.74 -4.89 -14.45
CA LEU A 115 -1.59 -4.09 -14.06
C LEU A 115 -0.79 -4.79 -12.94
N LEU A 116 -1.37 -4.96 -11.75
CA LEU A 116 -0.64 -5.43 -10.56
C LEU A 116 -0.06 -6.83 -10.75
N LEU A 117 -0.88 -7.82 -11.14
CA LEU A 117 -0.40 -9.19 -11.34
C LEU A 117 0.59 -9.33 -12.50
N LYS A 118 0.63 -8.35 -13.42
CA LYS A 118 1.60 -8.30 -14.51
C LYS A 118 2.88 -7.56 -14.13
N GLY A 119 3.00 -7.09 -12.89
CA GLY A 119 4.16 -6.34 -12.41
C GLY A 119 4.33 -4.97 -13.07
N LYS A 120 3.24 -4.35 -13.55
CA LYS A 120 3.31 -2.98 -14.08
C LYS A 120 3.38 -1.98 -12.93
N GLU A 121 4.22 -0.97 -13.10
CA GLU A 121 4.33 0.14 -12.14
C GLU A 121 3.00 0.90 -12.04
N LEU A 122 2.63 1.25 -10.80
CA LEU A 122 1.52 2.13 -10.52
C LEU A 122 2.07 3.49 -10.06
N PRO A 123 1.36 4.60 -10.33
CA PRO A 123 1.74 5.92 -9.86
C PRO A 123 1.39 6.11 -8.36
N ILE A 124 1.73 5.14 -7.53
CA ILE A 124 1.52 5.14 -6.07
C ILE A 124 2.82 4.68 -5.43
N THR A 125 3.25 5.35 -4.38
CA THR A 125 4.50 5.03 -3.69
C THR A 125 4.29 4.00 -2.58
N ALA A 126 5.26 3.10 -2.40
CA ALA A 126 5.28 2.18 -1.25
C ALA A 126 5.20 2.88 0.12
N HIS A 127 5.80 4.07 0.26
CA HIS A 127 5.73 4.85 1.49
C HIS A 127 4.47 5.73 1.51
N MET A 128 3.84 5.84 2.67
CA MET A 128 2.68 6.71 2.85
C MET A 128 3.11 8.18 2.76
N THR A 129 2.29 9.00 2.10
CA THR A 129 2.49 10.46 2.02
C THR A 129 1.44 11.22 2.83
N MET A 130 1.84 12.28 3.53
CA MET A 130 0.91 13.22 4.17
C MET A 130 0.25 14.18 3.18
N ALA A 131 0.69 14.17 1.92
CA ALA A 131 0.14 15.05 0.89
C ALA A 131 -1.37 14.80 0.72
N GLY A 132 -2.18 15.85 0.89
CA GLY A 132 -3.63 15.79 0.74
C GLY A 132 -4.41 15.32 1.98
N LYS A 133 -3.74 14.96 3.07
CA LYS A 133 -4.35 14.61 4.37
C LYS A 133 -4.44 15.82 5.29
N TRP A 134 -5.47 15.85 6.14
CA TRP A 134 -5.70 16.90 7.12
C TRP A 134 -5.61 16.31 8.54
N GLN A 135 -4.86 16.97 9.40
CA GLN A 135 -4.69 16.61 10.81
C GLN A 135 -5.48 17.57 11.69
#